data_AF-X1J656-F1
#
_entry.id   AF-X1J656-F1
#
_cell.length_a   1.000
_cell.length_b   1.000
_cell.length_c   1.000
_cell.angle_alpha   90.00
_cell.angle_beta   90.00
_cell.angle_gamma   90.00
#
_symmetry.space_group_name_H-M   'P 1'
#
loop_
_entity.id
_entity.type
_entity.pdbx_description
1 polymer ?
#
loop_
_entity_poly.entity_id
_entity_poly.type
_entity_poly.pdbx_seq_one_letter_code
_entity_poly.pdbx_strand_id
1 'polypeptide(L)' 'MSKPIITRIEVHEFEHEIRDVTSHFVYEPGTVSIRRGTGLRIHTDIGVSGEYVRGGSLGTYLTIYGMAQDLV' A
#
# COMPACT_ATOMS: atom_id res chain seq x y z
N MET A 1 19.63 21.45 -11.64
CA MET A 1 18.69 20.41 -12.10
C MET A 1 17.29 20.80 -11.67
N SER A 2 16.28 20.55 -12.50
CA SER A 2 14.87 20.68 -12.12
C SER A 2 14.46 19.55 -11.18
N LYS A 3 13.47 19.79 -10.33
CA LYS A 3 12.87 18.75 -9.48
C LYS A 3 12.08 17.76 -10.36
N PRO A 4 12.06 16.45 -10.03
CA PRO A 4 11.19 15.49 -10.70
C PRO A 4 9.72 15.88 -10.60
N ILE A 5 8.93 15.55 -11.63
CA ILE A 5 7.49 15.80 -11.71
C ILE A 5 6.76 14.45 -11.64
N ILE A 6 5.73 14.37 -10.82
CA ILE A 6 4.86 13.19 -10.74
C ILE A 6 4.05 13.10 -12.04
N THR A 7 4.06 11.94 -12.69
CA THR A 7 3.34 11.69 -13.94
C THR A 7 2.16 10.74 -13.78
N ARG A 8 2.22 9.86 -12.77
CA ARG A 8 1.17 8.88 -12.49
C ARG A 8 1.29 8.38 -11.05
N ILE A 9 0.14 8.13 -10.44
CA ILE A 9 0.04 7.43 -9.17
C ILE A 9 -0.84 6.19 -9.34
N GLU A 10 -0.37 5.07 -8.82
CA GLU A 10 -1.13 3.82 -8.71
C GLU A 10 -1.42 3.53 -7.25
N VAL A 11 -2.67 3.15 -6.94
CA VAL A 11 -3.06 2.66 -5.62
C VAL A 11 -3.62 1.26 -5.78
N HIS A 12 -3.08 0.30 -5.04
CA HIS A 12 -3.48 -1.09 -5.09
C HIS A 12 -3.91 -1.57 -3.71
N GLU A 13 -5.09 -2.18 -3.62
CA GLU A 13 -5.42 -3.07 -2.50
C GLU A 13 -4.98 -4.48 -2.83
N PHE A 14 -4.46 -5.18 -1.83
CA PHE A 14 -4.08 -6.59 -1.96
C PHE A 14 -4.37 -7.34 -0.66
N GLU A 15 -4.52 -8.65 -0.76
CA GLU A 15 -4.62 -9.56 0.38
C GLU A 15 -3.41 -10.50 0.44
N HIS A 16 -2.99 -10.86 1.64
CA HIS A 16 -1.91 -11.83 1.88
C HIS A 16 -2.18 -12.65 3.13
N GLU A 17 -1.66 -13.88 3.12
CA GLU A 17 -1.71 -14.78 4.27
C GLU A 17 -0.55 -14.51 5.23
N ILE A 18 -0.85 -14.59 6.52
CA ILE A 18 0.15 -14.75 7.58
C ILE A 18 -0.17 -16.06 8.31
N ARG A 19 0.80 -16.96 8.32
CA ARG A 19 0.67 -18.28 8.96
C ARG A 19 1.16 -18.25 10.39
N ASP A 20 0.62 -19.17 11.19
CA ASP A 20 0.91 -19.39 12.60
C ASP A 20 0.72 -18.15 13.49
N VAL A 21 -0.08 -17.19 13.02
CA VAL A 21 -0.35 -15.93 13.72
C VAL A 21 -1.83 -15.61 13.63
N THR A 22 -2.43 -15.23 14.76
CA THR A 22 -3.83 -14.81 14.85
C THR A 22 -4.06 -13.41 14.30
N SER A 23 -5.33 -13.04 14.17
CA SER A 23 -5.73 -11.68 13.79
C SER A 23 -5.25 -10.61 14.79
N HIS A 24 -4.83 -11.00 16.00
CA HIS A 24 -4.32 -10.13 17.07
C HIS A 24 -2.80 -10.24 17.27
N PHE A 25 -2.06 -10.77 16.30
CA PHE A 25 -0.59 -10.90 16.34
C PHE A 25 -0.08 -11.80 17.46
N VAL A 26 -0.89 -12.77 17.89
CA VAL A 26 -0.47 -13.83 18.80
C VAL A 26 -0.04 -15.04 17.97
N TYR A 27 1.08 -15.65 18.34
CA TYR A 27 1.52 -16.89 17.70
C TYR A 27 0.57 -18.04 18.06
N GLU A 28 0.03 -18.72 17.05
CA GLU A 28 -0.85 -19.89 17.20
C GLU A 28 -0.59 -20.86 16.03
N PRO A 29 0.11 -21.98 16.27
CA PRO A 29 0.46 -22.94 15.22
C PRO A 29 -0.77 -23.45 14.45
N GLY A 30 -0.67 -23.47 13.13
CA GLY A 30 -1.73 -23.96 12.23
C GLY A 30 -2.79 -22.91 11.86
N THR A 31 -2.80 -21.74 12.50
CA THR A 31 -3.69 -20.63 12.13
C THR A 31 -3.23 -19.94 10.86
N VAL A 32 -4.17 -19.51 10.01
CA VAL A 32 -3.91 -18.66 8.84
C VAL A 32 -4.76 -17.41 8.94
N SER A 33 -4.11 -16.24 9.01
CA SER A 33 -4.78 -14.94 9.03
C SER A 33 -4.65 -14.26 7.67
N ILE A 34 -5.78 -13.82 7.10
CA ILE A 34 -5.79 -12.97 5.91
C ILE A 34 -5.63 -11.51 6.34
N ARG A 35 -4.70 -10.80 5.69
CA ARG A 35 -4.45 -9.39 5.89
C ARG A 35 -4.63 -8.64 4.59
N ARG A 36 -5.25 -7.47 4.68
CA ARG A 36 -5.23 -6.49 3.59
C ARG A 36 -4.00 -5.61 3.72
N GLY A 37 -3.51 -5.17 2.58
CA GLY A 37 -2.51 -4.13 2.43
C GLY A 37 -2.95 -3.12 1.39
N THR A 38 -2.43 -1.91 1.50
CA THR A 38 -2.54 -0.88 0.48
C THR A 38 -1.14 -0.49 0.03
N GLY A 39 -0.90 -0.61 -1.28
CA GLY A 39 0.34 -0.18 -1.94
C GLY A 39 0.11 1.11 -2.73
N LEU A 40 1.04 2.04 -2.62
CA LEU A 40 1.14 3.26 -3.41
C LEU A 40 2.39 3.16 -4.29
N ARG A 41 2.25 3.42 -5.58
CA ARG A 41 3.38 3.60 -6.50
C ARG A 41 3.26 4.94 -7.22
N ILE A 42 4.31 5.75 -7.14
CA ILE A 42 4.40 7.07 -7.77
C ILE A 42 5.43 6.98 -8.89
N HIS A 43 5.07 7.42 -10.09
CA HIS A 43 5.95 7.52 -11.27
C HIS A 43 6.34 8.97 -11.50
N THR A 44 7.57 9.17 -11.99
CA THR A 44 8.08 10.50 -12.36
C THR A 44 8.44 10.60 -13.83
N ASP A 45 8.58 11.83 -14.31
CA ASP A 45 9.00 12.18 -15.68
C ASP A 45 10.43 11.72 -16.02
N ILE A 46 11.29 11.57 -15.02
CA ILE A 46 12.66 11.08 -15.18
C ILE A 46 12.77 9.54 -15.09
N GLY A 47 11.65 8.83 -15.03
CA GLY A 47 11.60 7.36 -14.99
C GLY A 47 11.90 6.74 -13.63
N VAL A 48 12.08 7.54 -12.57
CA VAL A 48 12.20 7.05 -11.19
C VAL A 48 10.80 6.80 -10.63
N SER A 49 10.62 5.67 -9.93
CA SER A 49 9.42 5.38 -9.17
C SER A 49 9.70 5.29 -7.66
N GLY A 50 8.72 5.71 -6.86
CA GLY A 50 8.70 5.54 -5.42
C GLY A 50 7.54 4.66 -4.98
N GLU A 51 7.76 3.79 -4.00
CA GLU A 51 6.76 2.86 -3.50
C GLU A 51 6.61 2.95 -1.99
N TYR A 52 5.37 2.82 -1.52
CA TYR A 52 5.05 2.75 -0.09
C TYR A 52 3.94 1.73 0.16
N VAL A 53 4.13 0.87 1.15
CA VAL A 53 3.18 -0.19 1.52
C VAL A 53 2.78 -0.02 2.98
N ARG A 54 1.47 -0.11 3.24
CA ARG A 54 0.91 -0.06 4.59
C ARG A 54 -0.09 -1.18 4.80
N GLY A 55 -0.23 -1.63 6.04
CA GLY A 55 -1.36 -2.46 6.46
C GLY A 55 -2.69 -1.83 6.05
N GLY A 56 -3.57 -2.63 5.50
CA GLY A 56 -4.77 -2.19 4.80
C GLY A 56 -6.01 -2.23 5.67
N SER A 57 -6.79 -1.16 5.57
CA SER A 57 -8.20 -1.09 5.94
C SER A 57 -8.91 -0.27 4.88
N LEU A 58 -10.23 -0.40 4.74
CA LEU A 58 -10.99 0.42 3.77
C LEU A 58 -10.72 1.92 3.98
N GLY A 59 -10.65 2.37 5.23
CA GLY A 59 -10.30 3.76 5.54
C GLY A 59 -8.88 4.14 5.11
N THR A 60 -7.91 3.23 5.23
CA THR A 60 -6.53 3.48 4.77
C THR A 60 -6.47 3.61 3.26
N TYR A 61 -7.14 2.71 2.53
CA TYR A 61 -7.21 2.79 1.07
C TYR A 61 -7.84 4.10 0.60
N LEU A 62 -9.00 4.47 1.15
CA LEU A 62 -9.69 5.71 0.77
C LEU A 62 -8.87 6.96 1.08
N THR A 63 -8.13 6.95 2.19
CA THR A 63 -7.23 8.06 2.55
C THR A 63 -6.08 8.18 1.56
N ILE A 64 -5.40 7.08 1.26
CA ILE A 64 -4.28 7.07 0.31
C ILE A 64 -4.77 7.42 -1.10
N TYR A 65 -5.91 6.88 -1.50
CA TYR A 65 -6.53 7.16 -2.80
C TYR A 65 -6.93 8.63 -2.92
N GLY A 66 -7.55 9.22 -1.89
CA GLY A 66 -7.87 10.64 -1.86
C GLY A 66 -6.63 11.52 -1.98
N MET A 67 -5.60 11.26 -1.16
CA MET A 67 -4.33 11.99 -1.24
C MET A 67 -3.64 11.85 -2.60
N ALA A 68 -3.73 10.69 -3.25
CA ALA A 68 -3.16 10.47 -4.57
C ALA A 68 -3.82 11.35 -5.65
N GLN A 69 -5.12 11.64 -5.53
CA GLN A 69 -5.82 12.52 -6.49
C GLN A 69 -5.36 13.98 -6.39
N ASP A 70 -4.87 14.42 -5.23
CA ASP A 70 -4.40 15.79 -5.01
C ASP A 70 -2.96 16.05 -5.49
N LEU A 71 -2.24 14.99 -5.90
CA LEU A 71 -0.81 15.02 -6.21
C LEU A 71 -0.48 14.95 -7.71
N VAL A 72 -1.49 14.82 -8.57
CA VAL A 72 -1.34 14.73 -10.04
C VAL A 72 -2.10 15.87 -10.71
#